data_AF-A0A0F2RMY0-F1
#
_entry.id   AF-A0A0F2RMY0-F1
#
_cell.length_a   1.000
_cell.length_b   1.000
_cell.length_c   1.000
_cell.angle_alpha   90.00
_cell.angle_beta   90.00
_cell.angle_gamma   90.00
#
_symmetry.space_group_name_H-M   'P 1'
#
loop_
_entity.id
_entity.type
_entity.pdbx_description
1 polymer ?
#
loop_
_entity_poly.entity_id
_entity_poly.type
_entity_poly.pdbx_seq_one_letter_code
_entity_poly.pdbx_strand_id
1 'polypeptide(L)'
;MTAETTRFHNRLQKLALAVEESRLYWQAARPDLAPAEENRQAFAERWFGGKSAAWVAVLLTNFRARYGAFPEALEVLRQWRPADPATRRLVCHWHLQLTDPYYRRFTGEYLTDLRDRGGAEIDFDTVLHWVIETKPKPWQPSSCRQVASRLLAAASEAGLLSVAPDPRRVLTPHVPDEALGYILHLLRQTAIAQPLLANDYLGSVGLSGVFLDQRLRVAPWVRVQRMGDVVSAEWQYQGLRDWAEAIS
;
A
#
# COMPACT_ATOMS: atom_id res chain seq x y z
N MET A 1 -0.46 -18.42 6.91
CA MET A 1 -0.76 -17.69 5.66
C MET A 1 -1.36 -16.34 6.04
N THR A 2 -0.75 -15.25 5.59
CA THR A 2 -1.24 -13.88 5.82
C THR A 2 -2.38 -13.58 4.86
N ALA A 3 -3.26 -12.64 5.20
CA ALA A 3 -4.42 -12.30 4.39
C ALA A 3 -4.63 -10.79 4.37
N GLU A 4 -5.22 -10.30 3.29
CA GLU A 4 -5.71 -8.92 3.21
C GLU A 4 -6.82 -8.65 4.25
N THR A 5 -6.92 -7.40 4.69
CA THR A 5 -8.02 -6.97 5.56
C THR A 5 -9.28 -6.72 4.73
N THR A 6 -10.34 -7.46 5.03
CA THR A 6 -11.65 -7.30 4.36
C THR A 6 -12.65 -6.50 5.21
N ARG A 7 -12.46 -6.44 6.52
CA ARG A 7 -13.35 -5.72 7.44
C ARG A 7 -12.99 -4.24 7.53
N PHE A 8 -13.96 -3.38 7.25
CA PHE A 8 -13.79 -1.93 7.35
C PHE A 8 -13.46 -1.44 8.76
N HIS A 9 -12.61 -0.41 8.82
CA HIS A 9 -12.18 0.27 10.04
C HIS A 9 -11.77 1.72 9.77
N ASN A 10 -11.39 2.46 10.81
CA ASN A 10 -11.11 3.89 10.75
C ASN A 10 -9.63 4.26 10.94
N ARG A 11 -8.69 3.32 10.73
CA ARG A 11 -7.25 3.58 10.92
C ARG A 11 -6.71 4.68 10.00
N LEU A 12 -7.21 4.76 8.76
CA LEU A 12 -6.88 5.83 7.81
C LEU A 12 -7.12 7.25 8.37
N GLN A 13 -8.11 7.44 9.26
CA GLN A 13 -8.35 8.73 9.90
C GLN A 13 -7.18 9.17 10.79
N LYS A 14 -6.47 8.20 11.39
CA LYS A 14 -5.34 8.42 12.30
C LYS A 14 -4.02 8.51 11.55
N LEU A 15 -3.80 7.64 10.57
CA LEU A 15 -2.55 7.59 9.81
C LEU A 15 -2.82 7.30 8.34
N ALA A 16 -2.44 8.25 7.48
CA ALA A 16 -2.48 8.14 6.03
C ALA A 16 -1.30 7.28 5.53
N LEU A 17 -0.55 7.70 4.50
CA LEU A 17 0.53 6.91 3.93
C LEU A 17 1.77 6.89 4.85
N ALA A 18 2.25 8.06 5.29
CA ALA A 18 3.33 8.19 6.28
C ALA A 18 4.62 7.45 5.89
N VAL A 19 5.17 7.81 4.73
CA VAL A 19 6.30 7.11 4.10
C VAL A 19 7.59 7.18 4.94
N GLU A 20 7.94 8.36 5.45
CA GLU A 20 9.17 8.52 6.23
C GLU A 20 9.06 7.83 7.59
N GLU A 21 7.93 7.95 8.29
CA GLU A 21 7.69 7.18 9.52
C GLU A 21 7.66 5.67 9.25
N SER A 22 7.14 5.21 8.12
CA SER A 22 7.17 3.80 7.73
C SER A 22 8.61 3.32 7.55
N ARG A 23 9.45 4.08 6.86
CA ARG A 23 10.88 3.77 6.68
C ARG A 23 11.60 3.67 8.02
N LEU A 24 11.35 4.60 8.94
CA LEU A 24 11.94 4.58 10.29
C LEU A 24 11.46 3.36 11.08
N TYR A 25 10.18 3.01 10.96
CA TYR A 25 9.65 1.79 11.56
C TYR A 25 10.34 0.54 10.99
N TRP A 26 10.50 0.41 9.68
CA TRP A 26 11.20 -0.75 9.09
C TRP A 26 12.65 -0.86 9.55
N GLN A 27 13.33 0.24 9.84
CA GLN A 27 14.71 0.19 10.33
C GLN A 27 14.81 -0.29 11.79
N ALA A 28 13.82 0.06 12.61
CA ALA A 28 13.90 -0.08 14.04
C ALA A 28 12.99 -1.18 14.63
N ALA A 29 11.97 -1.63 13.91
CA ALA A 29 10.98 -2.59 14.39
C ALA A 29 11.61 -3.81 15.07
N ARG A 30 10.99 -4.21 16.18
CA ARG A 30 11.38 -5.36 17.00
C ARG A 30 10.13 -6.22 17.21
N PRO A 31 9.76 -7.06 16.22
CA PRO A 31 8.52 -7.83 16.28
C PRO A 31 8.50 -8.88 17.40
N ASP A 32 9.65 -9.17 18.00
CA ASP A 32 9.85 -10.03 19.16
C ASP A 32 9.44 -9.38 20.49
N LEU A 33 9.31 -8.04 20.54
CA LEU A 33 8.91 -7.33 21.75
C LEU A 33 7.40 -7.24 21.91
N ALA A 34 6.94 -7.24 23.17
CA ALA A 34 5.55 -6.93 23.49
C ALA A 34 5.20 -5.49 23.08
N PRO A 35 3.96 -5.20 22.62
CA PRO A 35 3.57 -3.88 22.11
C PRO A 35 3.85 -2.71 23.05
N ALA A 36 3.64 -2.89 24.36
CA ALA A 36 3.93 -1.86 25.35
C ALA A 36 5.43 -1.60 25.50
N GLU A 37 6.25 -2.64 25.37
CA GLU A 37 7.71 -2.54 25.44
C GLU A 37 8.27 -1.81 24.23
N GLU A 38 7.86 -2.24 23.03
CA GLU A 38 8.25 -1.59 21.78
C GLU A 38 7.87 -0.10 21.80
N ASN A 39 6.69 0.25 22.33
CA ASN A 39 6.29 1.64 22.48
C ASN A 39 7.21 2.44 23.40
N ARG A 40 7.61 1.87 24.56
CA ARG A 40 8.52 2.52 25.50
C ARG A 40 9.89 2.73 24.86
N GLN A 41 10.42 1.68 24.23
CA GLN A 41 11.73 1.71 23.59
C GLN A 41 11.77 2.69 22.41
N ALA A 42 10.79 2.64 21.52
CA ALA A 42 10.73 3.54 20.37
C ALA A 42 10.67 5.03 20.76
N PHE A 43 10.00 5.34 21.87
CA PHE A 43 10.00 6.71 22.40
C PHE A 43 11.35 7.07 23.03
N ALA A 44 11.91 6.19 23.86
CA ALA A 44 13.21 6.41 24.52
C ALA A 44 14.35 6.60 23.51
N GLU A 45 14.37 5.79 22.45
CA GLU A 45 15.36 5.82 21.37
C GLU A 45 15.03 6.83 20.27
N ARG A 46 13.92 7.58 20.41
CA ARG A 46 13.49 8.62 19.46
C ARG A 46 13.39 8.13 18.01
N TRP A 47 12.83 6.94 17.78
CA TRP A 47 12.70 6.35 16.43
C TRP A 47 12.06 7.31 15.42
N PHE A 48 11.11 8.12 15.88
CA PHE A 48 10.38 9.09 15.04
C PHE A 48 10.72 10.55 15.36
N GLY A 49 11.91 10.81 15.92
CA GLY A 49 12.39 12.15 16.26
C GLY A 49 11.67 12.77 17.46
N GLY A 50 11.35 14.07 17.39
CA GLY A 50 10.74 14.85 18.48
C GLY A 50 9.25 14.62 18.74
N LYS A 51 8.69 13.49 18.30
CA LYS A 51 7.26 13.17 18.47
C LYS A 51 6.95 12.78 19.91
N SER A 52 5.77 13.17 20.41
CA SER A 52 5.33 12.83 21.77
C SER A 52 5.11 11.33 21.93
N ALA A 53 5.24 10.82 23.16
CA ALA A 53 5.00 9.41 23.48
C ALA A 53 3.61 8.93 23.02
N ALA A 54 2.58 9.77 23.20
CA ALA A 54 1.23 9.47 22.74
C ALA A 54 1.16 9.29 21.22
N TRP A 55 1.85 10.14 20.45
CA TRP A 55 1.86 10.02 19.00
C TRP A 55 2.71 8.83 18.51
N VAL A 56 3.83 8.53 19.17
CA VAL A 56 4.62 7.31 18.92
C VAL A 56 3.75 6.06 19.10
N ALA A 57 2.95 5.99 20.16
CA ALA A 57 2.03 4.87 20.38
C ALA A 57 0.97 4.75 19.26
N VAL A 58 0.47 5.87 18.73
CA VAL A 58 -0.44 5.88 17.56
C VAL A 58 0.26 5.33 16.32
N LEU A 59 1.49 5.78 16.03
CA LEU A 59 2.28 5.29 14.89
C LEU A 59 2.50 3.78 14.97
N LEU A 60 3.03 3.28 16.09
CA LEU A 60 3.33 1.87 16.26
C LEU A 60 2.07 0.99 16.22
N THR A 61 0.95 1.45 16.77
CA THR A 61 -0.32 0.71 16.65
C THR A 61 -0.76 0.55 15.20
N ASN A 62 -0.61 1.59 14.37
CA ASN A 62 -0.97 1.51 12.95
C ASN A 62 0.08 0.74 12.14
N PHE A 63 1.37 0.86 12.45
CA PHE A 63 2.43 0.13 11.75
C PHE A 63 2.47 -1.37 12.09
N ARG A 64 2.14 -1.77 13.31
CA ARG A 64 1.91 -3.19 13.63
C ARG A 64 0.73 -3.75 12.85
N ALA A 65 -0.37 -3.00 12.74
CA ALA A 65 -1.51 -3.42 11.93
C ALA A 65 -1.17 -3.48 10.43
N ARG A 66 -0.34 -2.54 9.94
CA ARG A 66 0.03 -2.41 8.53
C ARG A 66 1.09 -3.40 8.08
N TYR A 67 2.22 -3.45 8.78
CA TYR A 67 3.40 -4.24 8.42
C TYR A 67 3.55 -5.48 9.31
N GLY A 68 3.26 -5.37 10.61
CA GLY A 68 3.36 -6.50 11.55
C GLY A 68 2.38 -7.65 11.24
N ALA A 69 1.28 -7.37 10.52
CA ALA A 69 0.37 -8.38 9.98
C ALA A 69 1.01 -9.24 8.87
N PHE A 70 2.14 -8.80 8.31
CA PHE A 70 2.89 -9.48 7.25
C PHE A 70 4.34 -9.73 7.70
N PRO A 71 4.59 -10.69 8.60
CA PRO A 71 5.90 -10.85 9.26
C PRO A 71 7.05 -11.08 8.29
N GLU A 72 6.87 -11.90 7.25
CA GLU A 72 7.89 -12.12 6.21
C GLU A 72 8.19 -10.83 5.44
N ALA A 73 7.14 -10.07 5.08
CA ALA A 73 7.30 -8.80 4.39
C ALA A 73 8.00 -7.75 5.27
N LEU A 74 7.68 -7.70 6.57
CA LEU A 74 8.36 -6.82 7.52
C LEU A 74 9.84 -7.20 7.67
N GLU A 75 10.16 -8.49 7.74
CA GLU A 75 11.56 -8.94 7.78
C GLU A 75 12.33 -8.53 6.53
N VAL A 76 11.73 -8.71 5.35
CA VAL A 76 12.31 -8.24 4.09
C VAL A 76 12.52 -6.73 4.09
N LEU A 77 11.52 -5.94 4.52
CA LEU A 77 11.67 -4.48 4.59
C LEU A 77 12.74 -4.01 5.59
N ARG A 78 12.95 -4.77 6.68
CA ARG A 78 14.03 -4.53 7.65
C ARG A 78 15.42 -4.76 7.06
N GLN A 79 15.55 -5.66 6.09
CA GLN A 79 16.81 -6.05 5.46
C GLN A 79 17.06 -5.27 4.16
N TRP A 80 16.16 -5.39 3.19
CA TRP A 80 16.27 -4.79 1.84
C TRP A 80 16.33 -3.25 1.87
N ARG A 81 15.53 -2.61 2.76
CA ARG A 81 15.54 -1.15 2.99
C ARG A 81 15.62 -0.31 1.71
N PRO A 82 14.54 -0.27 0.89
CA PRO A 82 14.59 0.37 -0.42
C PRO A 82 15.16 1.78 -0.37
N ALA A 83 16.26 2.01 -1.09
CA ALA A 83 16.95 3.30 -1.14
C ALA A 83 16.20 4.31 -2.01
N ASP A 84 15.48 3.85 -3.02
CA ASP A 84 14.68 4.68 -3.90
C ASP A 84 13.39 5.19 -3.23
N PRO A 85 13.13 6.52 -3.22
CA PRO A 85 11.89 7.08 -2.69
C PRO A 85 10.61 6.65 -3.44
N ALA A 86 10.67 6.34 -4.74
CA ALA A 86 9.49 5.87 -5.47
C ALA A 86 9.09 4.46 -5.03
N THR A 87 10.05 3.54 -4.90
CA THR A 87 9.84 2.20 -4.35
C THR A 87 9.26 2.26 -2.94
N ARG A 88 9.81 3.09 -2.03
CA ARG A 88 9.27 3.23 -0.67
C ARG A 88 7.80 3.69 -0.65
N ARG A 89 7.45 4.65 -1.51
CA ARG A 89 6.07 5.14 -1.64
C ARG A 89 5.12 4.01 -2.07
N LEU A 90 5.50 3.24 -3.07
CA LEU A 90 4.71 2.12 -3.58
C LEU A 90 4.54 1.00 -2.56
N VAL A 91 5.61 0.64 -1.83
CA VAL A 91 5.53 -0.30 -0.71
C VAL A 91 4.52 0.19 0.33
N CYS A 92 4.60 1.45 0.75
CA CYS A 92 3.64 2.01 1.72
C CYS A 92 2.20 1.99 1.17
N HIS A 93 2.04 2.26 -0.13
CA HIS A 93 0.74 2.27 -0.81
C HIS A 93 0.11 0.88 -0.78
N TRP A 94 0.82 -0.14 -1.22
CA TRP A 94 0.30 -1.51 -1.25
C TRP A 94 0.01 -2.07 0.14
N HIS A 95 0.87 -1.80 1.13
CA HIS A 95 0.60 -2.20 2.50
C HIS A 95 -0.61 -1.47 3.11
N LEU A 96 -0.86 -0.21 2.71
CA LEU A 96 -2.10 0.47 3.08
C LEU A 96 -3.31 -0.15 2.37
N GLN A 97 -3.23 -0.52 1.10
CA GLN A 97 -4.31 -1.23 0.41
C GLN A 97 -4.59 -2.61 1.04
N LEU A 98 -3.55 -3.36 1.40
CA LEU A 98 -3.67 -4.67 2.04
C LEU A 98 -4.36 -4.59 3.40
N THR A 99 -4.22 -3.46 4.09
CA THR A 99 -4.70 -3.30 5.47
C THR A 99 -5.87 -2.36 5.63
N ASP A 100 -6.25 -1.60 4.61
CA ASP A 100 -7.41 -0.72 4.65
C ASP A 100 -8.29 -0.96 3.41
N PRO A 101 -9.40 -1.72 3.55
CA PRO A 101 -10.26 -2.03 2.42
C PRO A 101 -10.93 -0.80 1.82
N TYR A 102 -11.06 0.29 2.58
CA TYR A 102 -11.65 1.52 2.09
C TYR A 102 -10.69 2.27 1.16
N TYR A 103 -9.42 2.39 1.57
CA TYR A 103 -8.36 2.92 0.72
C TYR A 103 -8.11 2.07 -0.52
N ARG A 104 -8.16 0.74 -0.40
CA ARG A 104 -8.05 -0.18 -1.54
C ARG A 104 -9.13 0.09 -2.58
N ARG A 105 -10.40 0.14 -2.18
CA ARG A 105 -11.51 0.43 -3.12
C ARG A 105 -11.37 1.82 -3.76
N PHE A 106 -10.98 2.83 -2.98
CA PHE A 106 -10.75 4.16 -3.52
C PHE A 106 -9.67 4.16 -4.62
N THR A 107 -8.53 3.52 -4.36
CA THR A 107 -7.37 3.58 -5.26
C THR A 107 -7.37 2.55 -6.38
N GLY A 108 -7.93 1.36 -6.13
CA GLY A 108 -7.95 0.24 -7.06
C GLY A 108 -9.19 0.17 -7.93
N GLU A 109 -10.35 0.58 -7.42
CA GLU A 109 -11.60 0.63 -8.18
C GLU A 109 -11.85 2.06 -8.68
N TYR A 110 -12.08 3.00 -7.76
CA TYR A 110 -12.64 4.30 -8.13
C TYR A 110 -11.69 5.20 -8.93
N LEU A 111 -10.42 5.32 -8.52
CA LEU A 111 -9.43 6.08 -9.30
C LEU A 111 -9.07 5.41 -10.62
N THR A 112 -9.09 4.07 -10.67
CA THR A 112 -8.85 3.31 -11.91
C THR A 112 -9.99 3.53 -12.89
N ASP A 113 -11.24 3.41 -12.45
CA ASP A 113 -12.44 3.72 -13.24
C ASP A 113 -12.40 5.14 -13.79
N LEU A 114 -11.99 6.12 -12.97
CA LEU A 114 -11.89 7.51 -13.40
C LEU A 114 -10.84 7.68 -14.51
N ARG A 115 -9.67 7.03 -14.35
CA ARG A 115 -8.59 7.00 -15.34
C ARG A 115 -9.05 6.37 -16.66
N ASP A 116 -9.74 5.23 -16.60
CA ASP A 116 -10.18 4.47 -17.78
C ASP A 116 -11.27 5.20 -18.56
N ARG A 117 -12.10 6.00 -17.89
CA ARG A 117 -13.11 6.87 -18.52
C ARG A 117 -12.52 8.15 -19.12
N GLY A 118 -11.20 8.34 -19.07
CA GLY A 118 -10.54 9.57 -19.51
C GLY A 118 -10.73 10.76 -18.56
N GLY A 119 -11.28 10.52 -17.35
CA GLY A 119 -11.41 11.50 -16.29
C GLY A 119 -10.04 11.82 -15.71
N ALA A 120 -9.54 13.02 -16.03
CA ALA A 120 -8.20 13.42 -15.62
C ALA A 120 -8.16 14.07 -14.24
N GLU A 121 -9.30 14.42 -13.63
CA GLU A 121 -9.37 15.34 -12.50
C GLU A 121 -10.41 14.94 -11.44
N ILE A 122 -10.10 15.21 -10.17
CA ILE A 122 -10.96 14.96 -9.02
C ILE A 122 -10.79 16.03 -7.94
N ASP A 123 -11.88 16.44 -7.31
CA ASP A 123 -11.89 17.40 -6.19
C ASP A 123 -12.39 16.78 -4.88
N PHE A 124 -12.26 17.54 -3.79
CA PHE A 124 -12.72 17.14 -2.46
C PHE A 124 -14.21 16.80 -2.40
N ASP A 125 -15.08 17.56 -3.05
CA ASP A 125 -16.53 17.36 -2.97
C ASP A 125 -16.95 16.06 -3.68
N THR A 126 -16.31 15.75 -4.80
CA THR A 126 -16.46 14.49 -5.53
C THR A 126 -16.04 13.31 -4.65
N VAL A 127 -14.87 13.39 -3.99
CA VAL A 127 -14.44 12.34 -3.06
C VAL A 127 -15.37 12.26 -1.86
N LEU A 128 -15.83 13.38 -1.30
CA LEU A 128 -16.76 13.39 -0.17
C LEU A 128 -18.09 12.71 -0.53
N HIS A 129 -18.61 12.97 -1.72
CA HIS A 129 -19.81 12.30 -2.22
C HIS A 129 -19.60 10.79 -2.31
N TRP A 130 -18.52 10.36 -2.96
CA TRP A 130 -18.14 8.94 -3.03
C TRP A 130 -18.02 8.33 -1.62
N VAL A 131 -17.46 9.06 -0.65
CA VAL A 131 -17.35 8.59 0.74
C VAL A 131 -18.72 8.39 1.37
N ILE A 132 -19.64 9.33 1.16
CA ILE A 132 -21.00 9.26 1.70
C ILE A 132 -21.77 8.07 1.11
N GLU A 133 -21.58 7.75 -0.16
CA GLU A 133 -22.26 6.64 -0.84
C GLU A 133 -21.68 5.28 -0.46
N THR A 134 -20.37 5.19 -0.28
CA THR A 134 -19.68 3.91 -0.07
C THR A 134 -19.43 3.54 1.39
N LYS A 135 -19.78 4.43 2.33
CA LYS A 135 -19.51 4.21 3.76
C LYS A 135 -20.06 2.85 4.23
N PRO A 136 -19.26 2.06 4.95
CA PRO A 136 -19.65 0.71 5.38
C PRO A 136 -20.69 0.71 6.51
N LYS A 137 -20.87 1.87 7.17
CA LYS A 137 -21.85 2.10 8.23
C LYS A 137 -22.16 3.60 8.31
N PRO A 138 -23.25 4.00 8.98
CA PRO A 138 -23.53 5.40 9.22
C PRO A 138 -22.37 6.08 9.96
N TRP A 139 -21.81 7.12 9.34
CA TRP A 139 -20.77 7.98 9.92
C TRP A 139 -21.30 9.40 10.05
N GLN A 140 -20.79 10.12 11.06
CA GLN A 140 -21.08 11.54 11.20
C GLN A 140 -20.47 12.34 10.03
N PRO A 141 -21.07 13.46 9.61
CA PRO A 141 -20.58 14.26 8.49
C PRO A 141 -19.09 14.67 8.63
N SER A 142 -18.66 14.98 9.85
CA SER A 142 -17.25 15.30 10.15
C SER A 142 -16.30 14.14 9.89
N SER A 143 -16.73 12.91 10.16
CA SER A 143 -15.94 11.69 9.88
C SER A 143 -15.82 11.45 8.38
N CYS A 144 -16.89 11.67 7.59
CA CYS A 144 -16.84 11.56 6.14
C CYS A 144 -15.84 12.56 5.54
N ARG A 145 -15.90 13.83 5.97
CA ARG A 145 -14.95 14.87 5.54
C ARG A 145 -13.50 14.52 5.89
N GLN A 146 -13.27 14.01 7.10
CA GLN A 146 -11.94 13.59 7.52
C GLN A 146 -11.41 12.42 6.66
N VAL A 147 -12.26 11.45 6.36
CA VAL A 147 -11.88 10.31 5.50
C VAL A 147 -11.58 10.77 4.08
N ALA A 148 -12.43 11.61 3.48
CA ALA A 148 -12.21 12.16 2.15
C ALA A 148 -10.86 12.90 2.06
N SER A 149 -10.57 13.76 3.04
CA SER A 149 -9.28 14.46 3.13
C SER A 149 -8.09 13.49 3.24
N ARG A 150 -8.23 12.44 4.06
CA ARG A 150 -7.16 11.44 4.25
C ARG A 150 -6.94 10.54 3.04
N LEU A 151 -7.99 10.20 2.29
CA LEU A 151 -7.90 9.49 1.02
C LEU A 151 -7.11 10.30 -0.01
N LEU A 152 -7.47 11.57 -0.19
CA LEU A 152 -6.77 12.49 -1.10
C LEU A 152 -5.30 12.66 -0.71
N ALA A 153 -5.02 12.88 0.57
CA ALA A 153 -3.65 13.01 1.07
C ALA A 153 -2.84 11.73 0.81
N ALA A 154 -3.36 10.56 1.20
CA ALA A 154 -2.68 9.28 1.01
C ALA A 154 -2.45 8.95 -0.48
N ALA A 155 -3.42 9.22 -1.35
CA ALA A 155 -3.28 9.00 -2.79
C ALA A 155 -2.28 9.97 -3.44
N SER A 156 -2.23 11.23 -2.98
CA SER A 156 -1.23 12.20 -3.45
C SER A 156 0.18 11.81 -2.98
N GLU A 157 0.35 11.41 -1.72
CA GLU A 157 1.62 10.90 -1.18
C GLU A 157 2.09 9.64 -1.94
N ALA A 158 1.16 8.80 -2.40
CA ALA A 158 1.43 7.61 -3.19
C ALA A 158 1.73 7.91 -4.67
N GLY A 159 1.59 9.17 -5.13
CA GLY A 159 1.78 9.55 -6.53
C GLY A 159 0.64 9.16 -7.47
N LEU A 160 -0.54 8.81 -6.92
CA LEU A 160 -1.75 8.50 -7.68
C LEU A 160 -2.55 9.74 -8.04
N LEU A 161 -2.34 10.83 -7.31
CA LEU A 161 -2.94 12.14 -7.56
C LEU A 161 -1.86 13.21 -7.59
N SER A 162 -2.08 14.29 -8.33
CA SER A 162 -1.27 15.49 -8.19
C SER A 162 -1.39 16.07 -6.78
N VAL A 163 -0.39 16.82 -6.36
CA VAL A 163 -0.47 17.63 -5.14
C VAL A 163 -1.56 18.70 -5.26
N ALA A 164 -2.01 19.22 -4.13
CA ALA A 164 -3.02 20.28 -4.04
C ALA A 164 -2.56 21.56 -4.79
N PRO A 165 -3.48 22.48 -5.16
CA PRO A 165 -4.91 22.51 -4.83
C PRO A 165 -5.76 21.60 -5.73
N ASP A 166 -7.07 21.54 -5.43
CA ASP A 166 -8.05 20.86 -6.28
C ASP A 166 -8.44 21.76 -7.48
N PRO A 167 -8.85 21.20 -8.63
CA PRO A 167 -8.96 19.76 -8.91
C PRO A 167 -7.58 19.09 -9.06
N ARG A 168 -7.44 17.89 -8.50
CA ARG A 168 -6.21 17.10 -8.57
C ARG A 168 -6.25 16.20 -9.78
N ARG A 169 -5.12 16.09 -10.48
CA ARG A 169 -5.00 15.21 -11.62
C ARG A 169 -4.85 13.76 -11.18
N VAL A 170 -5.54 12.82 -11.82
CA VAL A 170 -5.31 11.38 -11.66
C VAL A 170 -4.03 11.00 -12.41
N LEU A 171 -3.09 10.38 -11.72
CA LEU A 171 -1.77 10.04 -12.23
C LEU A 171 -1.57 8.52 -12.27
N THR A 172 -0.56 8.11 -13.03
CA THR A 172 -0.03 6.75 -13.03
C THR A 172 1.43 6.83 -12.59
N PRO A 173 1.77 6.35 -11.37
CA PRO A 173 3.13 6.43 -10.88
C PRO A 173 4.04 5.51 -11.69
N HIS A 174 5.30 5.90 -11.86
CA HIS A 174 6.31 4.97 -12.34
C HIS A 174 6.54 3.87 -11.30
N VAL A 175 6.48 2.61 -11.74
CA VAL A 175 6.74 1.44 -10.89
C VAL A 175 8.10 0.86 -11.24
N PRO A 176 9.13 1.01 -10.38
CA PRO A 176 10.42 0.35 -10.56
C PRO A 176 10.29 -1.17 -10.60
N ASP A 177 11.23 -1.81 -11.28
CA ASP A 177 11.28 -3.27 -11.43
C ASP A 177 11.39 -4.00 -10.08
N GLU A 178 12.19 -3.47 -9.15
CA GLU A 178 12.27 -3.97 -7.77
C GLU A 178 10.92 -3.86 -7.02
N ALA A 179 10.16 -2.78 -7.23
CA ALA A 179 8.87 -2.59 -6.59
C ALA A 179 7.83 -3.58 -7.16
N LEU A 180 7.88 -3.84 -8.47
CA LEU A 180 7.06 -4.85 -9.12
C LEU A 180 7.40 -6.27 -8.62
N GLY A 181 8.68 -6.61 -8.51
CA GLY A 181 9.14 -7.86 -7.92
C GLY A 181 8.61 -8.04 -6.49
N TYR A 182 8.72 -7.00 -5.66
CA TYR A 182 8.23 -6.99 -4.29
C TYR A 182 6.73 -7.31 -4.20
N ILE A 183 5.89 -6.56 -4.91
CA ILE A 183 4.43 -6.72 -4.80
C ILE A 183 3.97 -8.09 -5.33
N LEU A 184 4.57 -8.60 -6.40
CA LEU A 184 4.19 -9.90 -6.96
C LEU A 184 4.48 -11.06 -6.00
N HIS A 185 5.65 -11.07 -5.35
CA HIS A 185 5.97 -12.10 -4.35
C HIS A 185 5.13 -11.93 -3.08
N LEU A 186 4.89 -10.69 -2.64
CA LEU A 186 4.01 -10.40 -1.50
C LEU A 186 2.59 -10.91 -1.73
N LEU A 187 1.99 -10.61 -2.88
CA LEU A 187 0.63 -11.04 -3.22
C LEU A 187 0.55 -12.55 -3.43
N ARG A 188 1.58 -13.19 -3.98
CA ARG A 188 1.64 -14.67 -4.12
C ARG A 188 1.53 -15.38 -2.78
N GLN A 189 2.07 -14.80 -1.72
CA GLN A 189 2.06 -15.36 -0.37
C GLN A 189 0.92 -14.82 0.51
N THR A 190 0.14 -13.88 0.01
CA THR A 190 -0.99 -13.27 0.71
C THR A 190 -2.29 -13.80 0.15
N ALA A 191 -3.16 -14.30 1.02
CA ALA A 191 -4.52 -14.64 0.63
C ALA A 191 -5.28 -13.36 0.25
N ILE A 192 -5.49 -13.18 -1.06
CA ILE A 192 -6.27 -12.10 -1.65
C ILE A 192 -7.48 -12.66 -2.38
N ALA A 193 -8.57 -11.89 -2.47
CA ALA A 193 -9.80 -12.35 -3.12
C ALA A 193 -9.68 -12.36 -4.66
N GLN A 194 -8.81 -11.52 -5.22
CA GLN A 194 -8.67 -11.30 -6.65
C GLN A 194 -7.53 -12.13 -7.26
N PRO A 195 -7.56 -12.44 -8.56
CA PRO A 195 -6.46 -13.11 -9.23
C PRO A 195 -5.12 -12.35 -9.11
N LEU A 196 -4.01 -13.09 -9.01
CA LEU A 196 -2.68 -12.53 -8.77
C LEU A 196 -2.23 -11.49 -9.82
N LEU A 197 -2.65 -11.64 -11.07
CA LEU A 197 -2.30 -10.73 -12.18
C LEU A 197 -3.46 -9.84 -12.65
N ALA A 198 -4.58 -9.85 -11.91
CA ALA A 198 -5.75 -9.03 -12.19
C ALA A 198 -6.40 -8.64 -10.86
N ASN A 199 -5.84 -7.62 -10.20
CA ASN A 199 -6.28 -7.16 -8.89
C ASN A 199 -6.06 -5.65 -8.71
N ASP A 200 -6.69 -5.12 -7.67
CA ASP A 200 -6.70 -3.70 -7.29
C ASP A 200 -5.33 -3.14 -6.95
N TYR A 201 -4.39 -4.00 -6.54
CA TYR A 201 -3.03 -3.61 -6.14
C TYR A 201 -2.17 -3.23 -7.33
N LEU A 202 -2.28 -3.99 -8.41
CA LEU A 202 -1.59 -3.72 -9.68
C LEU A 202 -2.36 -2.66 -10.49
N GLY A 203 -3.69 -2.73 -10.49
CA GLY A 203 -4.55 -1.78 -11.20
C GLY A 203 -4.42 -0.34 -10.70
N SER A 204 -4.30 -0.13 -9.39
CA SER A 204 -4.15 1.23 -8.81
C SER A 204 -2.96 2.00 -9.39
N VAL A 205 -1.88 1.30 -9.71
CA VAL A 205 -0.64 1.86 -10.27
C VAL A 205 -0.54 1.74 -11.80
N GLY A 206 -1.64 1.40 -12.47
CA GLY A 206 -1.72 1.30 -13.93
C GLY A 206 -1.06 0.05 -14.53
N LEU A 207 -0.79 -0.97 -13.70
CA LEU A 207 -0.24 -2.24 -14.16
C LEU A 207 -1.37 -3.26 -14.40
N SER A 208 -2.06 -3.10 -15.52
CA SER A 208 -3.11 -4.02 -15.96
C SER A 208 -2.95 -4.37 -17.44
N GLY A 209 -3.54 -5.51 -17.84
CA GLY A 209 -3.56 -5.98 -19.23
C GLY A 209 -2.19 -5.95 -19.90
N VAL A 210 -2.13 -5.30 -21.07
CA VAL A 210 -0.93 -5.24 -21.93
C VAL A 210 0.28 -4.63 -21.23
N PHE A 211 0.09 -3.62 -20.38
CA PHE A 211 1.20 -2.95 -19.69
C PHE A 211 1.88 -3.88 -18.69
N LEU A 212 1.08 -4.63 -17.91
CA LEU A 212 1.61 -5.65 -17.01
C LEU A 212 2.31 -6.77 -17.79
N ASP A 213 1.68 -7.26 -18.87
CA ASP A 213 2.25 -8.34 -19.68
C ASP A 213 3.58 -7.94 -20.35
N GLN A 214 3.76 -6.68 -20.74
CA GLN A 214 5.02 -6.17 -21.26
C GLN A 214 6.12 -6.19 -20.19
N ARG A 215 5.80 -5.75 -18.96
CA ARG A 215 6.75 -5.75 -17.84
C ARG A 215 7.14 -7.17 -17.44
N LEU A 216 6.18 -8.10 -17.40
CA LEU A 216 6.42 -9.50 -17.03
C LEU A 216 7.24 -10.28 -18.05
N ARG A 217 7.21 -9.92 -19.34
CA ARG A 217 8.01 -10.60 -20.37
C ARG A 217 9.52 -10.47 -20.17
N VAL A 218 9.95 -9.36 -19.58
CA VAL A 218 11.38 -9.06 -19.34
C VAL A 218 11.78 -9.21 -17.88
N ALA A 219 10.84 -9.60 -17.01
CA ALA A 219 11.09 -9.76 -15.59
C ALA A 219 11.98 -10.99 -15.31
N PRO A 220 13.13 -10.84 -14.62
CA PRO A 220 14.02 -11.97 -14.33
C PRO A 220 13.50 -12.90 -13.22
N TRP A 221 12.49 -12.48 -12.44
CA TRP A 221 11.99 -13.24 -11.28
C TRP A 221 10.75 -14.10 -11.56
N VAL A 222 10.08 -13.90 -12.70
CA VAL A 222 8.88 -14.67 -13.05
C VAL A 222 8.74 -14.79 -14.56
N ARG A 223 8.37 -15.98 -15.05
CA ARG A 223 7.93 -16.20 -16.42
C ARG A 223 6.44 -16.49 -16.42
N VAL A 224 5.67 -15.65 -17.10
CA VAL A 224 4.22 -15.79 -17.21
C VAL A 224 3.85 -16.23 -18.62
N GLN A 225 3.06 -17.29 -18.70
CA GLN A 225 2.46 -17.78 -19.93
C GLN A 225 0.94 -17.69 -19.82
N ARG A 226 0.29 -17.15 -20.85
CA ARG A 226 -1.17 -17.07 -20.95
C ARG A 226 -1.65 -17.92 -22.11
N MET A 227 -2.60 -18.81 -21.86
CA MET A 227 -3.29 -19.62 -22.86
C MET A 227 -4.80 -19.47 -22.66
N GLY A 228 -5.41 -18.54 -23.39
CA GLY A 228 -6.80 -18.13 -23.14
C GLY A 228 -6.94 -17.56 -21.73
N ASP A 229 -7.85 -18.12 -20.94
CA ASP A 229 -8.09 -17.73 -19.54
C ASP A 229 -7.13 -18.38 -18.54
N VAL A 230 -6.28 -19.32 -18.99
CA VAL A 230 -5.31 -20.00 -18.13
C VAL A 230 -4.03 -19.18 -18.05
N VAL A 231 -3.64 -18.84 -16.82
CA VAL A 231 -2.38 -18.16 -16.52
C VAL A 231 -1.46 -19.12 -15.76
N SER A 232 -0.31 -19.45 -16.34
CA SER A 232 0.77 -20.18 -15.67
C SER A 232 1.91 -19.22 -15.33
N ALA A 233 2.46 -19.35 -14.13
CA ALA A 233 3.58 -18.53 -13.67
C ALA A 233 4.68 -19.42 -13.08
N GLU A 234 5.85 -19.40 -13.69
CA GLU A 234 7.07 -20.03 -13.18
C GLU A 234 7.89 -18.99 -12.44
N TRP A 235 8.18 -19.24 -11.17
CA TRP A 235 8.86 -18.29 -10.30
C TRP A 235 10.31 -18.71 -10.07
N GLN A 236 11.22 -17.75 -10.21
CA GLN A 236 12.64 -17.98 -9.95
C GLN A 236 12.93 -18.20 -8.46
N TYR A 237 12.12 -17.56 -7.60
CA TYR A 237 12.31 -17.55 -6.15
C TYR A 237 11.09 -18.20 -5.45
N GLN A 238 11.31 -18.92 -4.35
CA GLN A 238 10.21 -19.62 -3.67
C GLN A 238 9.29 -18.64 -2.95
N GLY A 239 9.85 -17.56 -2.39
CA GLY A 239 9.13 -16.57 -1.61
C GLY A 239 9.67 -15.15 -1.73
N LEU A 240 9.05 -14.23 -0.99
CA LEU A 240 9.44 -12.83 -0.95
C LEU A 240 10.84 -12.65 -0.35
N ARG A 241 11.20 -13.47 0.65
CA ARG A 241 12.53 -13.45 1.24
C ARG A 241 13.63 -13.81 0.25
N ASP A 242 13.52 -14.96 -0.41
CA ASP A 242 14.49 -15.44 -1.40
C ASP A 242 14.68 -14.42 -2.54
N TRP A 243 13.59 -13.80 -2.99
CA TRP A 243 13.65 -12.74 -3.99
C TRP A 243 14.43 -11.53 -3.47
N ALA A 244 14.16 -11.07 -2.25
CA ALA A 244 14.82 -9.91 -1.67
C ALA A 244 16.32 -10.14 -1.45
N GLU A 245 16.70 -11.34 -1.01
CA GLU A 245 18.12 -11.73 -0.84
C GLU A 245 18.87 -11.73 -2.18
N ALA A 246 18.22 -12.10 -3.27
CA ALA A 246 18.84 -12.15 -4.59
C ALA A 246 19.01 -10.80 -5.28
N ILE A 247 18.26 -9.77 -4.86
CA ILE A 247 18.32 -8.41 -5.44
C ILE A 247 19.05 -7.38 -4.56
N SER A 248 19.41 -7.75 -3.33
CA SER A 248 20.15 -6.91 -2.38
C SER A 248 21.65 -6.99 -2.60
#